data_AF-A0A6L6LNU0-F1
#
_entry.id   AF-A0A6L6LNU0-F1
#
_cell.length_a   1.000
_cell.length_b   1.000
_cell.length_c   1.000
_cell.angle_alpha   90.00
_cell.angle_beta   90.00
_cell.angle_gamma   90.00
#
_symmetry.space_group_name_H-M   'P 1'
#
loop_
_entity.id
_entity.type
_entity.pdbx_description
1 polymer ?
#
loop_
_entity_poly.entity_id
_entity_poly.type
_entity_poly.pdbx_seq_one_letter_code
_entity_poly.pdbx_strand_id
1 'polypeptide(L)'
;MKKRIFAFVLCLLTCLTFSAIAFATENPIEPTDLCVYEGDVQPRINTACPFGNGIHQMASRGAGFVANDATQQYELYWKPCWQCTNCYLVMVTEGDPAFGYPIGHYATYSASEPVSTDATVISIPNANSLYYTSSSRMEGFRFYYQA
;
A
#
# COMPACT_ATOMS: atom_id res chain seq x y z
N MET A 1 -67.72 4.24 20.79
CA MET A 1 -67.16 5.13 19.74
C MET A 1 -65.83 5.79 20.11
N LYS A 2 -65.67 6.38 21.32
CA LYS A 2 -64.46 7.15 21.71
C LYS A 2 -63.12 6.39 21.61
N LYS A 3 -63.08 5.08 21.89
CA LYS A 3 -61.85 4.26 21.81
C LYS A 3 -61.36 3.99 20.37
N ARG A 4 -62.26 4.02 19.37
CA ARG A 4 -61.90 3.82 17.95
C ARG A 4 -61.31 5.07 17.31
N ILE A 5 -61.76 6.25 17.76
CA ILE A 5 -61.24 7.55 17.30
C ILE A 5 -59.80 7.74 17.79
N PHE A 6 -59.49 7.30 19.02
CA PHE A 6 -58.14 7.41 19.58
C PHE A 6 -57.10 6.60 18.80
N ALA A 7 -57.46 5.40 18.31
CA ALA A 7 -56.58 4.58 17.49
C ALA A 7 -56.29 5.19 16.10
N PHE A 8 -57.29 5.84 15.50
CA PHE A 8 -57.12 6.53 14.22
C PHE A 8 -56.22 7.77 14.33
N VAL A 9 -56.37 8.54 15.42
CA VAL A 9 -55.52 9.72 15.67
C VAL A 9 -54.07 9.32 15.94
N LEU A 10 -53.85 8.23 16.68
CA LEU A 10 -52.49 7.73 16.96
C LEU A 10 -51.77 7.23 15.69
N CYS A 11 -52.50 6.56 14.78
CA CYS A 11 -51.93 6.06 13.53
C CYS A 11 -51.58 7.19 12.54
N LEU A 12 -52.38 8.27 12.52
CA LEU A 12 -52.09 9.45 11.68
C LEU A 12 -50.86 10.23 12.18
N LEU A 13 -50.67 10.30 13.50
CA LEU A 13 -49.52 10.96 14.12
C LEU A 13 -48.20 10.22 13.84
N THR A 14 -48.21 8.89 13.76
CA THR A 14 -47.00 8.12 13.44
C THR A 14 -46.58 8.25 11.97
N CYS A 15 -47.53 8.39 11.03
CA CYS A 15 -47.22 8.55 9.61
C CYS A 15 -46.60 9.91 9.25
N LEU A 16 -46.84 10.95 10.06
CA LEU A 16 -46.29 12.30 9.85
C LEU A 16 -44.82 12.45 10.27
N THR A 17 -44.20 11.43 10.87
CA THR A 17 -42.80 11.49 11.33
C THR A 17 -41.77 10.95 10.33
N PHE A 18 -42.20 10.51 9.15
CA PHE A 18 -41.35 9.90 8.12
C PHE A 18 -40.96 10.81 6.94
N SER A 19 -41.16 12.13 7.02
CA SER A 19 -40.55 13.04 6.06
C SER A 19 -39.10 13.34 6.47
N ALA A 20 -38.19 12.42 6.16
CA ALA A 20 -36.77 12.71 6.10
C ALA A 20 -36.54 13.76 5.01
N ILE A 21 -36.10 14.95 5.41
CA ILE A 21 -35.68 15.99 4.48
C ILE A 21 -34.32 15.55 3.94
N ALA A 22 -34.29 14.94 2.76
CA ALA A 22 -33.05 14.71 2.04
C ALA A 22 -32.58 16.06 1.47
N PHE A 23 -31.62 16.70 2.14
CA PHE A 23 -30.88 17.79 1.53
C PHE A 23 -29.87 17.16 0.56
N ALA A 24 -30.15 17.24 -0.74
CA ALA A 24 -29.09 17.13 -1.74
C ALA A 24 -28.24 18.40 -1.61
N THR A 25 -27.13 18.32 -0.86
CA THR A 25 -26.09 19.35 -0.96
C THR A 25 -25.40 19.14 -2.29
N GLU A 26 -25.73 20.00 -3.25
CA GLU A 26 -24.93 20.18 -4.45
C GLU A 26 -23.63 20.83 -3.95
N ASN A 27 -22.62 20.02 -3.64
CA ASN A 27 -21.28 20.58 -3.50
C ASN A 27 -20.94 21.21 -4.85
N PRO A 28 -20.62 22.52 -4.90
CA PRO A 28 -20.05 23.09 -6.10
C PRO A 28 -18.84 22.23 -6.46
N ILE A 29 -18.84 21.67 -7.67
CA ILE A 29 -17.63 21.12 -8.24
C ILE A 29 -16.74 22.34 -8.45
N GLU A 30 -15.90 22.64 -7.46
CA GLU A 30 -14.77 23.51 -7.71
C GLU A 30 -14.03 22.92 -8.91
N PRO A 31 -13.66 23.77 -9.89
CA PRO A 31 -12.90 23.28 -11.03
C PRO A 31 -11.73 22.50 -10.47
N THR A 32 -11.68 21.21 -10.79
CA THR A 32 -10.55 20.36 -10.49
C THR A 32 -9.37 21.00 -11.20
N ASP A 33 -8.71 21.90 -10.49
CA ASP A 33 -7.38 22.35 -10.82
C ASP A 33 -6.64 21.03 -10.98
N LEU A 34 -6.16 20.80 -12.20
CA LEU A 34 -5.27 19.69 -12.48
C LEU A 34 -4.08 19.97 -11.58
N CYS A 35 -4.11 19.46 -10.36
CA CYS A 35 -2.92 19.25 -9.58
C CYS A 35 -2.14 18.21 -10.36
N VAL A 36 -1.38 18.72 -11.34
CA VAL A 36 -0.13 18.13 -11.73
C VAL A 36 0.55 17.90 -10.40
N TYR A 37 0.49 16.65 -9.94
CA TYR A 37 1.42 16.19 -8.93
C TYR A 37 2.78 16.46 -9.55
N GLU A 38 3.39 17.57 -9.18
CA GLU A 38 4.84 17.65 -9.04
C GLU A 38 5.22 16.67 -7.93
N GLY A 39 4.94 15.38 -8.15
CA GLY A 39 5.69 14.34 -7.51
C GLY A 39 7.06 14.52 -8.09
N ASP A 40 7.98 15.07 -7.29
CA ASP A 40 9.40 15.11 -7.59
C ASP A 40 9.75 13.82 -8.33
N VAL A 41 10.13 13.94 -9.60
CA VAL A 41 10.64 12.82 -10.37
C VAL A 41 12.01 12.52 -9.75
N GLN A 42 12.01 11.80 -8.64
CA GLN A 42 13.22 11.34 -7.99
C GLN A 42 13.91 10.43 -9.01
N PRO A 43 15.11 10.79 -9.49
CA PRO A 43 15.82 9.96 -10.45
C PRO A 43 15.99 8.58 -9.81
N ARG A 44 15.42 7.56 -10.45
CA ARG A 44 15.56 6.17 -10.03
C ARG A 44 16.99 5.73 -10.30
N ILE A 45 17.88 5.96 -9.34
CA ILE A 45 19.21 5.34 -9.39
C ILE A 45 19.03 3.89 -8.94
N ASN A 46 18.68 3.03 -9.89
CA ASN A 46 18.77 1.58 -9.66
C ASN A 46 20.26 1.24 -9.56
N THR A 47 20.73 1.02 -8.35
CA THR A 47 22.12 0.61 -8.13
C THR A 47 22.28 -0.81 -8.69
N ALA A 48 23.04 -0.94 -9.78
CA ALA A 48 23.33 -2.22 -10.40
C ALA A 48 23.94 -3.20 -9.38
N CYS A 49 23.62 -4.50 -9.49
CA CYS A 49 24.17 -5.49 -8.57
C CYS A 49 25.68 -5.64 -8.78
N PRO A 50 26.54 -5.35 -7.78
CA PRO A 50 28.00 -5.40 -7.93
C PRO A 50 28.52 -6.82 -8.15
N PHE A 51 27.77 -7.82 -7.71
CA PHE A 51 28.16 -9.24 -7.77
C PHE A 51 27.22 -10.08 -8.67
N GLY A 52 26.33 -9.43 -9.42
CA GLY A 52 25.28 -10.09 -10.21
C GLY A 52 25.27 -9.74 -11.69
N ASN A 53 26.41 -9.31 -12.25
CA ASN A 53 26.51 -8.78 -13.62
C ASN A 53 25.47 -7.66 -13.87
N GLY A 54 25.27 -6.80 -12.88
CA GLY A 54 24.30 -5.72 -12.92
C GLY A 54 22.85 -6.11 -12.58
N ILE A 55 22.55 -7.40 -12.40
CA ILE A 55 21.19 -7.88 -12.08
C ILE A 55 21.13 -8.42 -10.65
N HIS A 56 20.23 -7.86 -9.83
CA HIS A 56 19.89 -8.40 -8.52
C HIS A 56 19.00 -9.65 -8.68
N GLN A 57 19.48 -10.79 -8.17
CA GLN A 57 18.76 -12.06 -8.17
C GLN A 57 17.92 -12.17 -6.88
N MET A 58 16.74 -11.57 -6.90
CA MET A 58 15.87 -11.37 -5.75
C MET A 58 15.05 -12.64 -5.44
N ALA A 59 15.62 -13.53 -4.62
CA ALA A 59 14.94 -14.73 -4.13
C ALA A 59 13.94 -14.39 -3.01
N SER A 60 12.81 -15.09 -2.96
CA SER A 60 11.83 -14.94 -1.87
C SER A 60 12.43 -15.29 -0.50
N ARG A 61 12.09 -14.51 0.54
CA ARG A 61 12.55 -14.64 1.94
C ARG A 61 11.40 -14.55 2.95
N GLY A 62 10.22 -15.05 2.58
CA GLY A 62 9.06 -15.07 3.48
C GLY A 62 8.39 -13.71 3.62
N ALA A 63 7.96 -13.38 4.85
CA ALA A 63 7.20 -12.15 5.11
C ALA A 63 8.11 -10.94 5.39
N GLY A 64 7.66 -9.78 4.95
CA GLY A 64 8.31 -8.50 5.07
C GLY A 64 7.40 -7.49 5.74
N PHE A 65 8.02 -6.63 6.56
CA PHE A 65 7.37 -5.51 7.20
C PHE A 65 8.17 -4.25 6.95
N VAL A 66 7.48 -3.13 6.78
CA VAL A 66 8.12 -1.81 6.72
C VAL A 66 7.55 -0.96 7.85
N ALA A 67 8.37 -0.70 8.87
CA ALA A 67 8.00 0.09 10.03
C ALA A 67 8.35 1.56 9.81
N ASN A 68 7.41 2.45 10.08
CA ASN A 68 7.62 3.89 10.06
C ASN A 68 8.00 4.37 11.47
N ASP A 69 9.24 4.83 11.62
CA ASP A 69 9.78 5.23 12.92
C ASP A 69 9.10 6.50 13.48
N ALA A 70 8.54 7.37 12.62
CA ALA A 70 7.83 8.56 13.07
C ALA A 70 6.43 8.25 13.63
N THR A 71 5.70 7.31 13.03
CA THR A 71 4.32 6.97 13.43
C THR A 71 4.22 5.74 14.31
N GLN A 72 5.29 4.94 14.39
CA GLN A 72 5.32 3.63 15.05
C GLN A 72 4.26 2.67 14.47
N GLN A 73 3.94 2.82 13.18
CA GLN A 73 3.01 1.96 12.44
C GLN A 73 3.73 1.25 11.29
N TYR A 74 3.11 0.20 10.76
CA TYR A 74 3.60 -0.45 9.56
C TYR A 74 2.98 0.19 8.31
N GLU A 75 3.84 0.63 7.39
CA GLU A 75 3.39 1.04 6.05
C GLU A 75 3.13 -0.18 5.16
N LEU A 76 3.95 -1.23 5.32
CA LEU A 76 3.74 -2.54 4.70
C LEU A 76 3.69 -3.59 5.81
N TYR A 77 2.58 -4.32 5.90
CA TYR A 77 2.35 -5.36 6.89
C TYR A 77 2.12 -6.72 6.21
N TRP A 78 2.91 -7.73 6.57
CA TRP A 78 2.82 -9.08 6.03
C TRP A 78 2.90 -9.16 4.51
N LYS A 79 3.92 -8.51 3.95
CA LYS A 79 4.12 -8.38 2.50
C LYS A 79 5.27 -9.26 1.97
N PRO A 80 5.34 -9.55 0.66
CA PRO A 80 6.46 -10.31 0.10
C PRO A 80 7.83 -9.68 0.43
N CYS A 81 8.72 -10.49 0.98
CA CYS A 81 10.13 -10.14 1.20
C CYS A 81 11.01 -10.85 0.18
N TRP A 82 11.99 -10.12 -0.36
CA TRP A 82 12.94 -10.61 -1.34
C TRP A 82 14.35 -10.24 -0.92
N GLN A 83 15.32 -11.10 -1.23
CA GLN A 83 16.73 -10.80 -1.01
C GLN A 83 17.57 -11.23 -2.21
N CYS A 84 18.44 -10.33 -2.66
CA CYS A 84 19.44 -10.63 -3.66
C CYS A 84 20.40 -11.72 -3.15
N THR A 85 20.52 -12.83 -3.87
CA THR A 85 21.43 -13.93 -3.47
C THR A 85 22.91 -13.57 -3.58
N ASN A 86 23.24 -12.51 -4.32
CA ASN A 86 24.64 -12.15 -4.63
C ASN A 86 25.17 -11.03 -3.71
N CYS A 87 24.34 -10.06 -3.35
CA CYS A 87 24.77 -8.88 -2.58
C CYS A 87 23.90 -8.57 -1.36
N TYR A 88 22.96 -9.46 -1.02
CA TYR A 88 22.08 -9.36 0.15
C TYR A 88 21.22 -8.11 0.24
N LEU A 89 21.02 -7.37 -0.86
CA LEU A 89 20.01 -6.33 -0.94
C LEU A 89 18.64 -6.94 -0.66
N VAL A 90 17.99 -6.47 0.39
CA VAL A 90 16.64 -6.86 0.79
C VAL A 90 15.65 -5.86 0.20
N MET A 91 14.49 -6.35 -0.22
CA MET A 91 13.37 -5.54 -0.66
C MET A 91 12.07 -6.11 -0.13
N VAL A 92 11.23 -5.27 0.45
CA VAL A 92 9.84 -5.61 0.80
C VAL A 92 8.94 -4.88 -0.17
N THR A 93 8.07 -5.61 -0.87
CA THR A 93 7.20 -5.07 -1.94
C THR A 93 5.73 -5.20 -1.55
N GLU A 94 4.90 -4.22 -1.89
CA GLU A 94 3.46 -4.25 -1.61
C GLU A 94 2.73 -5.38 -2.33
N GLY A 95 3.07 -5.59 -3.60
CA GLY A 95 2.59 -6.70 -4.41
C GLY A 95 3.66 -7.75 -4.67
N ASP A 96 3.31 -8.78 -5.43
CA ASP A 96 4.16 -9.93 -5.71
C ASP A 96 4.63 -9.96 -7.19
N PRO A 97 5.83 -9.43 -7.47
CA PRO A 97 6.34 -9.37 -8.85
C PRO A 97 6.67 -10.74 -9.45
N ALA A 98 6.94 -11.78 -8.65
CA ALA A 98 7.24 -13.11 -9.20
C ALA A 98 6.01 -13.79 -9.79
N PHE A 99 4.80 -13.45 -9.30
CA PHE A 99 3.52 -13.83 -9.93
C PHE A 99 3.01 -12.81 -10.95
N GLY A 100 3.78 -11.76 -11.24
CA GLY A 100 3.42 -10.74 -12.22
C GLY A 100 2.52 -9.62 -11.70
N TYR A 101 2.24 -9.55 -10.39
CA TYR A 101 1.56 -8.40 -9.80
C TYR A 101 2.49 -7.18 -9.75
N PRO A 102 1.94 -5.95 -9.82
CA PRO A 102 2.73 -4.74 -9.62
C PRO A 102 3.53 -4.78 -8.32
N ILE A 103 4.76 -4.25 -8.34
CA ILE A 103 5.59 -4.13 -7.14
C ILE A 103 4.89 -3.22 -6.11
N GLY A 104 4.26 -2.14 -6.56
CA GLY A 104 3.57 -1.17 -5.72
C GLY A 104 4.56 -0.34 -4.90
N HIS A 105 4.20 -0.01 -3.67
CA HIS A 105 5.14 0.58 -2.71
C HIS A 105 6.18 -0.43 -2.27
N TYR A 106 7.42 0.01 -2.08
CA TYR A 106 8.49 -0.85 -1.62
C TYR A 106 9.56 -0.10 -0.84
N ALA A 107 10.27 -0.82 0.02
CA ALA A 107 11.46 -0.36 0.71
C ALA A 107 12.63 -1.32 0.45
N THR A 108 13.85 -0.81 0.55
CA THR A 108 15.07 -1.62 0.40
C THR A 108 16.01 -1.43 1.58
N TYR A 109 16.81 -2.45 1.86
CA TYR A 109 17.83 -2.44 2.91
C TYR A 109 19.01 -3.32 2.50
N SER A 110 20.23 -2.80 2.61
CA SER A 110 21.45 -3.56 2.32
C SER A 110 21.89 -4.35 3.55
N ALA A 111 21.54 -5.64 3.62
CA ALA A 111 22.00 -6.51 4.68
C ALA A 111 23.45 -6.96 4.46
N SER A 112 24.14 -7.37 5.53
CA SER A 112 25.49 -7.96 5.45
C SER A 112 25.48 -9.47 5.27
N GLU A 113 24.33 -10.11 5.46
CA GLU A 113 24.16 -11.57 5.45
C GLU A 113 22.73 -11.97 5.05
N PRO A 114 22.45 -13.26 4.80
CA PRO A 114 21.10 -13.74 4.55
C PRO A 114 20.13 -13.37 5.67
N VAL A 115 18.97 -12.79 5.31
CA VAL A 115 17.91 -12.54 6.29
C VAL A 115 17.08 -13.79 6.55
N SER A 116 16.30 -13.76 7.64
CA SER A 116 15.36 -14.83 7.99
C SER A 116 14.43 -15.15 6.83
N THR A 117 14.05 -16.42 6.71
CA THR A 117 13.01 -16.90 5.78
C THR A 117 11.60 -16.79 6.36
N ASP A 118 11.46 -16.42 7.63
CA ASP A 118 10.15 -16.29 8.29
C ASP A 118 9.63 -14.85 8.17
N ALA A 119 10.36 -13.90 8.73
CA ALA A 119 9.98 -12.50 8.81
C ALA A 119 11.19 -11.57 8.81
N THR A 120 11.11 -10.45 8.08
CA THR A 120 12.12 -9.38 8.07
C THR A 120 11.45 -8.01 8.21
N VAL A 121 12.05 -7.10 8.98
CA VAL A 121 11.56 -5.73 9.18
C VAL A 121 12.58 -4.74 8.61
N ILE A 122 12.10 -3.78 7.80
CA ILE A 122 12.86 -2.61 7.37
C ILE A 122 12.27 -1.39 8.09
N SER A 123 13.10 -0.62 8.80
CA SER A 123 12.70 0.68 9.37
C SER A 123 12.93 1.80 8.37
N ILE A 124 11.96 2.71 8.25
CA ILE A 124 12.05 3.94 7.48
C ILE A 124 11.68 5.14 8.35
N PRO A 125 12.27 6.32 8.13
CA PRO A 125 11.99 7.48 8.97
C PRO A 125 10.55 8.01 8.81
N ASN A 126 9.94 7.83 7.63
CA ASN A 126 8.55 8.20 7.34
C ASN A 126 8.08 7.60 6.01
N ALA A 127 6.78 7.68 5.73
CA ALA A 127 6.14 7.15 4.52
C ALA A 127 6.73 7.68 3.19
N ASN A 128 7.28 8.90 3.15
CA ASN A 128 7.89 9.46 1.94
C ASN A 128 9.21 8.77 1.56
N SER A 129 9.74 7.90 2.42
CA SER A 129 10.91 7.06 2.13
C SER A 129 10.56 5.79 1.35
N LEU A 130 9.26 5.52 1.14
CA LEU A 130 8.83 4.44 0.26
C LEU A 130 9.03 4.85 -1.19
N TYR A 131 9.55 3.91 -1.96
CA TYR A 131 9.54 4.00 -3.40
C TYR A 131 8.24 3.40 -3.95
N TYR A 132 7.86 3.77 -5.17
CA TYR A 132 6.65 3.23 -5.81
C TYR A 132 6.91 2.85 -7.27
N THR A 133 6.29 1.76 -7.74
CA THR A 133 6.15 1.51 -9.17
C THR A 133 4.93 0.65 -9.51
N SER A 134 4.23 1.02 -10.58
CA SER A 134 3.06 0.27 -11.10
C SER A 134 3.44 -0.95 -11.95
N SER A 135 4.73 -1.17 -12.20
CA SER A 135 5.25 -2.29 -12.98
C SER A 135 5.49 -3.51 -12.07
N SER A 136 5.31 -4.71 -12.61
CA SER A 136 5.78 -5.97 -12.00
C SER A 136 7.27 -6.24 -12.26
N ARG A 137 7.92 -5.36 -13.03
CA ARG A 137 9.33 -5.46 -13.43
C ARG A 137 10.08 -4.19 -13.08
N MET A 138 11.32 -4.37 -12.65
CA MET A 138 12.26 -3.28 -12.39
C MET A 138 13.58 -3.59 -13.08
N GLU A 139 14.09 -2.63 -13.86
CA GLU A 139 15.35 -2.80 -14.56
C GLU A 139 16.49 -3.07 -13.57
N GLY A 140 17.29 -4.10 -13.84
CA GLY A 140 18.34 -4.55 -12.93
C GLY A 140 17.88 -5.50 -11.82
N PHE A 141 16.62 -5.94 -11.81
CA PHE A 141 16.09 -6.87 -10.81
C PHE A 141 15.39 -8.07 -11.47
N ARG A 142 15.58 -9.25 -10.87
CA ARG A 142 14.86 -10.48 -11.23
C ARG A 142 14.30 -11.13 -9.97
N PHE A 143 12.99 -11.16 -9.85
CA PHE A 143 12.26 -11.77 -8.74
C PHE A 143 11.93 -13.22 -9.04
N TYR A 144 12.10 -14.11 -8.06
CA TYR A 144 11.75 -15.52 -8.20
C TYR A 144 11.54 -16.20 -6.84
N TYR A 145 10.75 -17.27 -6.87
CA TYR A 145 10.62 -18.18 -5.75
C TYR A 145 11.77 -19.19 -5.75
N GLN A 146 12.41 -19.35 -4.61
CA GLN A 146 13.40 -20.40 -4.40
C GLN A 146 12.66 -21.67 -3.96
N ALA A 147 12.94 -22.78 -4.67
CA ALA A 147 12.38 -24.10 -4.36
C ALA A 147 13.08 -24.76 -3.17
#